data_AF-A0A814IKY9-F1
#
_entry.id   AF-A0A814IKY9-F1
#
_cell.length_a   1.000
_cell.length_b   1.000
_cell.length_c   1.000
_cell.angle_alpha   90.00
_cell.angle_beta   90.00
_cell.angle_gamma   90.00
#
_symmetry.space_group_name_H-M   'P 1'
#
loop_
_entity.id
_entity.type
_entity.pdbx_description
1 polymer ?
#
loop_
_entity_poly.entity_id
_entity_poly.type
_entity_poly.pdbx_seq_one_letter_code
_entity_poly.pdbx_strand_id
1 'polypeptide(L)'
;MEIAEYLDPEKNLVVYDNYKLHRKAENSNKTTRWRCEQCKSKSITVNSDDLIVRKPSRETKHNPKKCIKYFPVEKVCIKEYERLKNEAKTCNDFSFSKRCREILQKIQAENDPREYFQSEKLLESHVHQYDLQSIQVIQFQHAISI
;
A
#
# COMPACT_ATOMS: atom_id res chain seq x y z
N MET A 1 17.78 -9.57 12.22
CA MET A 1 17.29 -8.19 11.97
C MET A 1 16.24 -8.27 10.88
N GLU A 2 15.28 -7.35 10.84
CA GLU A 2 14.18 -7.35 9.86
C GLU A 2 14.61 -6.60 8.59
N ILE A 3 14.27 -7.11 7.41
CA ILE A 3 14.54 -6.44 6.12
C ILE A 3 13.46 -5.40 5.86
N ALA A 4 13.86 -4.22 5.38
CA ALA A 4 12.93 -3.16 5.00
C ALA A 4 12.14 -3.54 3.75
N GLU A 5 10.83 -3.36 3.80
CA GLU A 5 9.95 -3.66 2.68
C GLU A 5 9.62 -2.39 1.88
N TYR A 6 10.11 -2.35 0.65
CA TYR A 6 9.92 -1.22 -0.25
C TYR A 6 8.64 -1.35 -1.08
N LEU A 7 7.96 -0.23 -1.28
CA LEU A 7 6.76 -0.14 -2.13
C LEU A 7 7.10 0.25 -3.57
N ASP A 8 8.27 0.83 -3.80
CA ASP A 8 8.69 1.34 -5.10
C ASP A 8 10.12 0.92 -5.45
N PRO A 9 10.45 0.75 -6.75
CA PRO A 9 11.80 0.38 -7.18
C PRO A 9 12.88 1.40 -6.81
N GLU A 10 12.53 2.68 -6.76
CA GLU A 10 13.46 3.76 -6.41
C GLU A 10 13.79 3.80 -4.90
N LYS A 11 13.16 2.94 -4.09
CA LYS A 11 13.30 2.91 -2.63
C LYS A 11 13.09 4.30 -2.03
N ASN A 12 11.97 4.94 -2.37
CA ASN A 12 11.52 6.18 -1.74
C ASN A 12 10.42 5.96 -0.70
N LEU A 13 9.77 4.79 -0.75
CA LEU A 13 8.65 4.40 0.11
C LEU A 13 8.90 3.03 0.76
N VAL A 14 8.72 2.95 2.07
CA VAL A 14 8.79 1.71 2.86
C VAL A 14 7.47 1.49 3.58
N VAL A 15 7.09 0.22 3.74
CA VAL A 15 6.05 -0.20 4.68
C VAL A 15 6.66 -0.72 5.96
N TYR A 16 6.13 -0.25 7.10
CA TYR A 16 6.48 -0.76 8.42
C TYR A 16 5.24 -0.81 9.30
N ASP A 17 4.94 -1.97 9.91
CA ASP A 17 3.68 -2.23 10.63
C ASP A 17 2.44 -1.81 9.82
N ASN A 18 2.48 -2.08 8.52
CA ASN A 18 1.46 -1.69 7.53
C ASN A 18 1.21 -0.18 7.40
N TYR A 19 2.13 0.67 7.82
CA TYR A 19 2.08 2.11 7.55
C TYR A 19 3.09 2.50 6.48
N LYS A 20 2.72 3.47 5.62
CA LYS A 20 3.62 4.08 4.66
C LYS A 20 4.60 5.05 5.33
N LEU A 21 5.89 4.86 5.09
CA LEU A 21 6.96 5.73 5.53
C LEU A 21 7.73 6.25 4.32
N HIS A 22 8.06 7.54 4.32
CA HIS A 22 8.85 8.18 3.26
C HIS A 22 10.31 8.26 3.67
N ARG A 23 11.18 8.12 2.67
CA ARG A 23 12.60 8.33 2.78
C ARG A 23 12.92 9.76 3.27
N LYS A 24 13.93 9.88 4.12
CA LYS A 24 14.57 11.14 4.49
C LYS A 24 16.02 11.13 4.05
N ALA A 25 16.70 12.26 4.25
CA ALA A 25 18.12 12.39 3.96
C ALA A 25 18.92 11.25 4.62
N GLU A 26 19.90 10.75 3.87
CA GLU A 26 20.84 9.75 4.36
C GLU A 26 21.76 10.38 5.41
N ASN A 27 22.03 9.64 6.48
CA ASN A 27 22.96 10.05 7.52
C ASN A 27 24.41 9.78 7.06
N SER A 28 25.38 10.44 7.69
CA SER A 28 26.81 10.26 7.40
C SER A 28 27.31 8.81 7.54
N ASN A 29 26.65 8.00 8.36
CA ASN A 29 26.96 6.58 8.54
C ASN A 29 26.27 5.65 7.53
N LYS A 30 25.82 6.18 6.37
CA LYS A 30 25.11 5.44 5.32
C LYS A 30 23.80 4.77 5.77
N THR A 31 23.21 5.27 6.86
CA THR A 31 21.88 4.84 7.27
C THR A 31 20.83 5.84 6.82
N THR A 32 19.69 5.35 6.35
CA THR A 32 18.58 6.18 5.92
C THR A 32 17.47 6.14 6.96
N ARG A 33 17.00 7.33 7.38
CA ARG A 33 15.82 7.45 8.23
C ARG A 33 14.55 7.45 7.37
N TRP A 34 13.57 6.69 7.80
CA TRP A 34 12.26 6.61 7.18
C TRP A 34 11.23 7.09 8.18
N ARG A 35 10.28 7.92 7.75
CA ARG A 35 9.32 8.53 8.67
C ARG A 35 7.92 8.52 8.08
N CYS A 36 6.93 8.26 8.93
CA CYS A 36 5.53 8.34 8.55
C CYS A 36 5.24 9.70 7.93
N GLU A 37 4.70 9.68 6.71
CA GLU A 37 4.40 10.89 5.96
C GLU A 37 3.38 11.78 6.69
N GLN A 38 2.32 11.14 7.19
CA GLN A 38 1.13 11.83 7.69
C GLN A 38 1.34 12.46 9.07
N CYS A 39 1.82 11.69 10.04
CA CYS A 39 1.94 12.15 11.43
C CYS A 39 3.36 12.50 11.85
N LYS A 40 4.39 12.11 11.08
CA LYS A 40 5.81 12.32 11.40
C LYS A 40 6.29 11.69 12.73
N SER A 41 5.43 10.98 13.47
CA SER A 41 5.73 10.46 14.82
C SER A 41 6.56 9.18 14.80
N LYS A 42 6.24 8.25 13.90
CA LYS A 42 6.94 6.98 13.75
C LYS A 42 8.06 7.07 12.71
N SER A 43 9.22 6.52 13.08
CA SER A 43 10.35 6.40 12.17
C SER A 43 11.15 5.12 12.42
N ILE A 44 11.63 4.53 11.34
CA ILE A 44 12.65 3.47 11.36
C ILE A 44 13.96 4.01 10.79
N THR A 45 15.04 3.26 10.99
CA THR A 45 16.32 3.52 10.31
C THR A 45 16.79 2.23 9.65
N VAL A 46 17.20 2.35 8.40
CA VAL A 46 17.62 1.24 7.54
C VAL A 46 19.07 1.48 7.14
N ASN A 47 19.91 0.44 7.13
CA ASN A 47 21.31 0.54 6.70
C ASN A 47 21.46 0.29 5.19
N SER A 48 22.70 0.23 4.70
CA SER A 48 23.01 -0.06 3.29
C SER A 48 22.59 -1.45 2.82
N ASP A 49 22.44 -2.40 3.74
CA ASP A 49 22.05 -3.78 3.47
C ASP A 49 20.53 -3.99 3.57
N ASP A 50 19.76 -2.89 3.53
CA ASP A 50 18.31 -2.87 3.67
C ASP A 50 17.79 -3.43 5.01
N LEU A 51 18.63 -3.53 6.04
CA LEU A 51 18.24 -4.01 7.37
C LEU A 51 17.73 -2.87 8.26
N ILE A 52 16.61 -3.10 8.94
CA ILE A 52 16.07 -2.19 9.95
C ILE A 52 16.95 -2.27 11.20
N VAL A 53 17.83 -1.27 11.37
CA VAL A 53 18.76 -1.14 12.51
C VAL A 53 18.17 -0.36 13.69
N ARG A 54 17.11 0.42 13.46
CA ARG A 54 16.38 1.11 14.54
C ARG A 54 14.88 1.05 14.32
N LYS A 55 14.16 0.62 15.36
CA LYS A 55 12.70 0.62 15.43
C LYS A 55 12.20 1.77 16.30
N PRO A 56 10.98 2.27 16.05
CA PRO A 56 10.34 3.25 16.92
C PRO A 56 10.03 2.63 18.30
N SER A 57 9.96 3.48 19.34
CA SER A 57 9.50 3.03 20.67
C SER A 57 8.06 2.49 20.60
N ARG A 58 7.76 1.56 21.52
CA ARG A 58 6.40 0.99 21.72
C ARG A 58 5.40 2.07 22.14
N GLU A 59 5.85 3.10 22.86
CA GLU A 59 5.01 4.21 23.33
C GLU A 59 4.63 5.18 22.23
N THR A 60 5.48 5.33 21.21
CA THR A 60 5.18 6.15 20.06
C THR A 60 3.97 5.54 19.34
N LYS A 61 2.96 6.34 19.01
CA LYS A 61 1.78 5.88 18.26
C LYS A 61 1.58 6.73 17.01
N HIS A 62 0.97 6.13 16.00
CA HIS A 62 0.45 6.89 14.85
C HIS A 62 -0.73 7.76 15.29
N ASN A 63 -0.99 8.84 14.56
CA ASN A 63 -2.20 9.62 14.77
C ASN A 63 -3.36 8.90 14.06
N PRO A 64 -4.37 8.37 14.78
CA PRO A 64 -5.43 7.57 14.16
C PRO A 64 -6.34 8.38 13.23
N LYS A 65 -6.37 9.70 13.35
CA LYS A 65 -7.16 10.58 12.46
C LYS A 65 -6.47 10.92 11.14
N LYS A 66 -5.16 10.65 11.03
CA LYS A 66 -4.34 11.05 9.86
C LYS A 66 -3.62 9.88 9.21
N CYS A 67 -3.26 8.86 9.98
CA CYS A 67 -2.48 7.74 9.50
C CYS A 67 -3.39 6.63 9.04
N ILE A 68 -3.21 6.23 7.79
CA ILE A 68 -3.87 5.07 7.20
C ILE A 68 -2.98 3.86 7.44
N LYS A 69 -3.54 2.85 8.09
CA LYS A 69 -2.92 1.52 8.20
C LYS A 69 -3.43 0.68 7.05
N TYR A 70 -2.52 0.14 6.25
CA TYR A 70 -2.89 -0.69 5.11
C TYR A 70 -3.31 -2.10 5.55
N PHE A 71 -4.33 -2.61 4.90
CA PHE A 71 -4.62 -4.03 4.88
C PHE A 71 -3.67 -4.75 3.91
N PRO A 72 -3.46 -6.08 4.05
CA PRO A 72 -2.53 -6.82 3.21
C PRO A 72 -2.75 -6.63 1.70
N VAL A 73 -4.00 -6.62 1.24
CA VAL A 73 -4.34 -6.41 -0.17
C VAL A 73 -4.02 -4.99 -0.63
N GLU A 74 -4.33 -3.97 0.17
CA GLU A 74 -4.03 -2.57 -0.15
C GLU A 74 -2.54 -2.33 -0.34
N LYS A 75 -1.71 -3.02 0.45
CA LYS A 75 -0.25 -2.96 0.33
C LYS A 75 0.25 -3.52 -1.00
N VAL A 76 -0.32 -4.64 -1.47
CA VAL A 76 -0.02 -5.21 -2.79
C VAL A 76 -0.44 -4.23 -3.89
N CYS A 77 -1.65 -3.70 -3.78
CA CYS A 77 -2.21 -2.69 -4.68
C CYS A 77 -1.30 -1.45 -4.83
N ILE A 78 -0.81 -0.89 -3.72
CA ILE A 78 0.05 0.30 -3.74
C ILE A 78 1.42 -0.02 -4.34
N LYS A 79 1.98 -1.20 -4.04
CA LYS A 79 3.26 -1.63 -4.61
C LYS A 79 3.19 -1.72 -6.13
N GLU A 80 2.12 -2.32 -6.65
CA GLU A 80 1.89 -2.39 -8.09
C GLU A 80 1.64 -1.01 -8.70
N TYR A 81 0.91 -0.14 -8.01
CA TYR A 81 0.66 1.22 -8.48
C TYR A 81 1.96 2.04 -8.61
N GLU A 82 2.85 2.00 -7.62
CA GLU A 82 4.15 2.69 -7.69
C GLU A 82 5.06 2.06 -8.77
N ARG A 83 4.99 0.73 -8.97
CA ARG A 83 5.65 0.06 -10.10
C ARG A 83 5.14 0.58 -11.45
N LEU A 84 3.82 0.74 -11.61
CA LEU A 84 3.22 1.29 -12.82
C LEU A 84 3.58 2.75 -13.06
N LYS A 85 3.65 3.58 -12.02
CA LYS A 85 4.16 4.96 -12.15
C LYS A 85 5.57 4.98 -12.72
N ASN A 86 6.44 4.09 -12.23
CA ASN A 86 7.79 3.97 -12.75
C ASN A 86 7.79 3.48 -14.21
N GLU A 87 7.02 2.45 -14.53
CA GLU A 87 6.87 1.92 -15.91
C GLU A 87 6.42 3.02 -16.88
N ALA A 88 5.43 3.83 -16.49
CA ALA A 88 4.91 4.95 -17.27
C ALA A 88 5.97 6.04 -17.56
N LYS A 89 6.91 6.28 -16.65
CA LYS A 89 8.02 7.23 -16.88
C LYS A 89 9.02 6.72 -17.92
N THR A 90 9.10 5.40 -18.09
CA THR A 90 10.16 4.75 -18.89
C THR A 90 9.69 4.17 -20.22
N CYS A 91 8.38 4.11 -20.46
CA CYS A 91 7.78 3.49 -21.65
C CYS A 91 6.77 4.45 -22.31
N ASN A 92 7.04 4.82 -23.57
CA ASN A 92 6.22 5.80 -24.30
C ASN A 92 4.84 5.25 -24.74
N ASP A 93 4.72 3.94 -24.97
CA ASP A 93 3.46 3.28 -25.37
C ASP A 93 2.64 2.78 -24.16
N PHE A 94 3.00 3.24 -22.96
CA PHE A 94 2.39 2.76 -21.73
C PHE A 94 0.96 3.29 -21.56
N SER A 95 0.03 2.37 -21.32
CA SER A 95 -1.37 2.69 -20.99
C SER A 95 -1.67 2.37 -19.53
N PHE A 96 -1.73 3.42 -18.70
CA PHE A 96 -1.96 3.28 -17.26
C PHE A 96 -3.28 2.58 -16.94
N SER A 97 -4.35 2.93 -17.67
CA SER A 97 -5.68 2.36 -17.49
C SER A 97 -5.74 0.88 -17.82
N LYS A 98 -5.10 0.46 -18.92
CA LYS A 98 -5.03 -0.96 -19.32
C LYS A 98 -4.27 -1.77 -18.27
N ARG A 99 -3.08 -1.32 -17.87
CA ARG A 99 -2.22 -2.05 -16.94
C ARG A 99 -2.80 -2.13 -15.53
N CYS A 100 -3.44 -1.06 -15.06
CA CYS A 100 -4.18 -1.09 -13.79
C CYS A 100 -5.29 -2.15 -13.81
N ARG A 101 -6.08 -2.20 -14.89
CA ARG A 101 -7.18 -3.18 -15.01
C ARG A 101 -6.66 -4.61 -14.97
N GLU A 102 -5.59 -4.92 -15.70
CA GLU A 102 -4.97 -6.25 -15.72
C GLU A 102 -4.49 -6.67 -14.33
N ILE A 103 -3.87 -5.76 -13.57
CA ILE A 103 -3.39 -6.03 -12.22
C ILE A 103 -4.54 -6.22 -11.24
N LEU A 104 -5.55 -5.35 -11.28
CA LEU A 104 -6.71 -5.45 -10.39
C LEU A 104 -7.45 -6.78 -10.61
N GLN A 105 -7.60 -7.23 -11.86
CA GLN A 105 -8.21 -8.52 -12.17
C GLN A 105 -7.43 -9.69 -11.55
N LYS A 106 -6.08 -9.65 -11.59
CA LYS A 106 -5.24 -10.69 -10.97
C LYS A 106 -5.37 -10.69 -9.45
N ILE A 107 -5.23 -9.52 -8.82
CA ILE A 107 -5.38 -9.38 -7.37
C ILE A 107 -6.77 -9.83 -6.94
N GLN A 108 -7.81 -9.49 -7.70
CA GLN A 108 -9.16 -9.95 -7.43
C GLN A 108 -9.23 -11.48 -7.53
N ALA A 109 -8.76 -12.10 -8.61
CA ALA A 109 -8.78 -13.55 -8.77
C ALA A 109 -8.06 -14.31 -7.64
N GLU A 110 -6.96 -13.76 -7.13
CA GLU A 110 -6.20 -14.33 -6.00
C GLU A 110 -6.89 -14.15 -4.64
N ASN A 111 -7.84 -13.22 -4.53
CA ASN A 111 -8.50 -12.85 -3.28
C ASN A 111 -10.03 -13.03 -3.33
N ASP A 112 -10.58 -13.59 -4.41
CA ASP A 112 -12.01 -13.81 -4.60
C ASP A 112 -12.43 -15.10 -3.86
N PRO A 113 -13.31 -15.05 -2.85
CA PRO A 113 -13.76 -16.22 -2.12
C PRO A 113 -14.80 -17.03 -2.88
N ARG A 114 -14.87 -16.97 -4.23
CA ARG A 114 -15.94 -17.57 -5.04
C ARG A 114 -15.99 -19.11 -5.05
N GLU A 115 -15.17 -19.80 -4.25
CA GLU A 115 -15.42 -21.20 -3.85
C GLU A 115 -16.23 -21.35 -2.52
N TYR A 116 -16.54 -20.27 -1.79
CA TYR A 116 -17.10 -20.32 -0.43
C TYR A 116 -18.56 -19.86 -0.29
N PHE A 117 -19.21 -19.35 -1.35
CA PHE A 117 -20.62 -18.92 -1.29
C PHE A 117 -21.51 -19.68 -2.28
N GLN A 118 -21.51 -21.01 -2.16
CA GLN A 118 -22.72 -21.80 -2.40
C GLN A 118 -23.58 -21.77 -1.13
N SER A 119 -24.29 -20.67 -0.88
CA SER A 119 -25.53 -20.70 -0.11
C SER A 119 -26.33 -19.44 -0.43
N GLU A 120 -27.16 -19.57 -1.46
CA GLU A 120 -28.29 -18.70 -1.72
C GLU A 120 -29.18 -18.57 -0.47
N LYS A 121 -29.91 -17.45 -0.41
CA LYS A 121 -30.97 -17.07 0.55
C LYS A 121 -30.49 -16.41 1.85
N LEU A 122 -30.29 -15.08 1.79
CA LEU A 122 -30.68 -14.16 2.90
C LEU A 122 -30.54 -12.66 2.53
N LEU A 123 -30.75 -12.26 1.27
CA LEU A 123 -30.46 -10.89 0.80
C LEU A 123 -31.62 -10.23 0.03
N GLU A 124 -32.85 -10.40 0.53
CA GLU A 124 -34.05 -9.81 -0.10
C GLU A 124 -34.78 -8.73 0.72
N SER A 125 -34.21 -8.16 1.79
CA SER A 125 -34.98 -7.18 2.59
C SER A 125 -34.38 -5.81 2.87
N HIS A 126 -33.17 -5.46 2.43
CA HIS A 126 -32.65 -4.09 2.64
C HIS A 126 -31.79 -3.60 1.48
N VAL A 127 -32.42 -3.33 0.34
CA VAL A 127 -31.84 -2.50 -0.72
C VAL A 127 -31.99 -1.04 -0.29
N HIS A 128 -31.04 -0.56 0.50
CA HIS A 128 -30.61 0.84 0.45
C HIS A 128 -29.08 0.87 0.43
N GLN A 129 -28.57 0.69 -0.80
CA GLN A 129 -27.61 1.60 -1.40
C GLN A 129 -26.17 1.56 -0.90
N TYR A 130 -25.54 0.38 -0.79
CA TYR A 130 -24.11 0.25 -1.10
C TYR A 130 -23.85 -1.12 -1.71
N ASP A 131 -23.71 -1.11 -3.03
CA ASP A 131 -23.34 -2.27 -3.82
C ASP A 131 -21.93 -2.73 -3.44
N LEU A 132 -21.80 -3.96 -2.93
CA LEU A 132 -20.52 -4.58 -2.56
C LEU A 132 -19.62 -4.85 -3.78
N GLN A 133 -20.08 -4.55 -4.99
CA GLN A 133 -19.26 -4.51 -6.21
C GLN A 133 -18.51 -3.17 -6.39
N SER A 134 -18.89 -2.11 -5.65
CA SER A 134 -18.26 -0.79 -5.77
C SER A 134 -17.10 -0.59 -4.79
N ILE A 135 -17.05 -1.32 -3.68
CA ILE A 135 -16.10 -1.06 -2.59
C ILE A 135 -14.65 -1.45 -2.96
N GLN A 136 -14.44 -2.44 -3.83
CA GLN A 136 -13.09 -2.86 -4.25
C GLN A 136 -12.51 -1.99 -5.38
N VAL A 137 -13.35 -1.27 -6.14
CA VAL A 137 -12.91 -0.35 -7.22
C VAL A 137 -12.78 1.08 -6.71
N ILE A 138 -13.63 1.50 -5.76
CA ILE A 138 -13.64 2.87 -5.21
C ILE A 138 -12.38 3.17 -4.38
N GLN A 139 -11.80 2.20 -3.67
CA GLN A 139 -10.56 2.44 -2.91
C GLN A 139 -9.32 2.64 -3.80
N PHE A 140 -9.31 2.10 -5.02
CA PHE A 140 -8.23 2.34 -5.99
C PHE A 140 -8.45 3.65 -6.76
N GLN A 141 -9.70 4.02 -7.07
CA GLN A 141 -10.01 5.32 -7.67
C GLN A 141 -9.70 6.50 -6.74
N HIS A 142 -9.98 6.38 -5.44
CA HIS A 142 -9.58 7.42 -4.47
C HIS A 142 -8.06 7.54 -4.29
N ALA A 143 -7.28 6.48 -4.52
CA ALA A 143 -5.82 6.52 -4.49
C ALA A 143 -5.20 7.15 -5.77
N ILE A 144 -5.95 7.21 -6.87
CA ILE A 144 -5.53 7.77 -8.15
C ILE A 144 -5.89 9.27 -8.28
N SER A 145 -6.80 9.80 -7.46
CA SER A 145 -7.25 11.20 -7.50
C SER A 145 -6.55 12.17 -6.52
N ILE A 146 -5.31 11.87 -6.09
CA ILE A 146 -4.41 12.82 -5.37
C ILE A 146 -3.20 13.09 -6.25
#